data_AF-A0A7S2TWE1-F1
#
_entry.id   AF-A0A7S2TWE1-F1
#
_cell.length_a   1.000
_cell.length_b   1.000
_cell.length_c   1.000
_cell.angle_alpha   90.00
_cell.angle_beta   90.00
_cell.angle_gamma   90.00
#
_symmetry.space_group_name_H-M   'P 1'
#
loop_
_entity.id
_entity.type
_entity.pdbx_description
1 polymer ?
#
loop_
_entity_poly.entity_id
_entity_poly.type
_entity_poly.pdbx_seq_one_letter_code
_entity_poly.pdbx_strand_id
1 'polypeptide(L)'
;FMGPLFQVYARSAGLRITERKEIVEGVTSVIGKLSKQKFREALTQLIKPLAAVLQRAAESKEAINDEHKTRVSHALDLIAQAFMTLPDSGAEQAAQILGQLKPLLDDAMRRYLADDALMERVCRVWKYGIRATKLHFKPMLPALLHQLSQYFPKYPHSSFLYIVCVCVNEFGAHPQYQELLARAYQTFSEHGMGTLKTAENYDQKPDIVGDFFDMQKRYLTHCPQIVFGSDLIVRVFKCALVGVFVGHKDACSMLMKFFATFIKSGAELQHHPERIPNSGPATKMLQGIMIGFGERLTAGLMQGIAGRLPSSRIDFVIEVIEALVKYCGRVSRTWFEKALRSLRPTEQPTHQQFLETLFQPRRERKQFQRMVRDTDKEFANALRAHLHG
;
A
#
# COMPACT_ATOMS: atom_id res chain seq x y z
N PHE A 1 -31.67 0.33 26.17
CA PHE A 1 -30.78 1.26 25.43
C PHE A 1 -30.66 0.98 23.93
N MET A 2 -30.53 -0.28 23.47
CA MET A 2 -30.38 -0.55 22.02
C MET A 2 -31.63 -0.25 21.17
N GLY A 3 -32.85 -0.44 21.71
CA GLY A 3 -34.10 -0.22 20.97
C GLY A 3 -34.24 1.19 20.36
N PRO A 4 -34.16 2.28 21.15
CA PRO A 4 -34.23 3.65 20.63
C PRO A 4 -33.13 3.97 19.60
N LEU A 5 -31.91 3.46 19.81
CA LEU A 5 -30.79 3.67 18.90
C LEU A 5 -31.03 3.03 17.52
N PHE A 6 -31.58 1.82 17.50
CA PHE A 6 -31.99 1.17 16.24
C PHE A 6 -33.19 1.84 15.58
N GLN A 7 -34.08 2.48 16.33
CA GLN A 7 -35.15 3.30 15.75
C GLN A 7 -34.58 4.54 15.03
N VAL A 8 -33.58 5.21 15.61
CA VAL A 8 -32.88 6.32 14.95
C VAL A 8 -32.20 5.83 13.68
N TYR A 9 -31.48 4.71 13.74
CA TYR A 9 -30.87 4.10 12.55
C TYR A 9 -31.91 3.76 11.47
N ALA A 10 -33.02 3.12 11.83
CA ALA A 10 -34.07 2.77 10.87
C ALA A 10 -34.71 4.00 10.22
N ARG A 11 -34.87 5.10 10.95
CA ARG A 11 -35.42 6.38 10.45
C ARG A 11 -34.40 7.20 9.65
N SER A 12 -33.12 6.82 9.66
CA SER A 12 -32.05 7.55 8.94
C SER A 12 -32.07 7.34 7.42
N ALA A 13 -32.98 6.53 6.87
CA ALA A 13 -32.99 6.17 5.45
C ALA A 13 -33.08 7.37 4.50
N GLY A 14 -33.75 8.46 4.91
CA GLY A 14 -33.87 9.70 4.13
C GLY A 14 -32.73 10.70 4.30
N LEU A 15 -31.75 10.42 5.16
CA LEU A 15 -30.61 11.30 5.41
C LEU A 15 -29.51 11.12 4.36
N ARG A 16 -28.61 12.11 4.26
CA ARG A 16 -27.43 12.03 3.39
C ARG A 16 -26.53 10.90 3.84
N ILE A 17 -25.80 10.29 2.91
CA ILE A 17 -24.93 9.15 3.20
C ILE A 17 -23.88 9.47 4.27
N THR A 18 -23.40 10.71 4.35
CA THR A 18 -22.45 11.18 5.37
C THR A 18 -23.06 11.13 6.77
N GLU A 19 -24.26 11.67 6.95
CA GLU A 19 -24.99 11.65 8.22
C GLU A 19 -25.32 10.22 8.65
N ARG A 20 -25.67 9.36 7.69
CA ARG A 20 -25.93 7.93 7.96
C ARG A 20 -24.66 7.21 8.43
N LYS A 21 -23.49 7.56 7.89
CA LYS A 21 -22.19 7.01 8.35
C LYS A 21 -21.89 7.41 9.79
N GLU A 22 -22.16 8.67 10.17
CA GLU A 22 -22.01 9.15 11.55
C GLU A 22 -22.95 8.41 12.51
N ILE A 23 -24.20 8.17 12.10
CA ILE A 23 -25.14 7.35 12.89
C ILE A 23 -24.62 5.91 13.05
N VAL A 24 -24.13 5.28 11.97
CA VAL A 24 -23.55 3.93 12.04
C VAL A 24 -22.33 3.88 12.97
N GLU A 25 -21.47 4.90 12.94
CA GLU A 25 -20.34 5.04 13.85
C GLU A 25 -20.79 5.14 15.31
N GLY A 26 -21.79 5.98 15.60
CA GLY A 26 -22.38 6.08 16.93
C GLY A 26 -22.98 4.75 17.40
N VAL A 27 -23.72 4.05 16.52
CA VAL A 27 -24.34 2.76 16.83
C VAL A 27 -23.29 1.70 17.15
N THR A 28 -22.27 1.56 16.30
CA THR A 28 -21.21 0.56 16.46
C THR A 28 -20.31 0.83 17.68
N SER A 29 -20.06 2.11 18.01
CA SER A 29 -19.38 2.51 19.24
C SER A 29 -20.11 2.02 20.50
N VAL A 30 -21.45 2.02 20.48
CA VAL A 30 -22.28 1.48 21.58
C VAL A 30 -22.29 -0.05 21.56
N ILE A 31 -22.43 -0.68 20.39
CA ILE A 31 -22.37 -2.14 20.21
C ILE A 31 -21.09 -2.70 20.82
N GLY A 32 -19.97 -2.01 20.62
CA GLY A 32 -18.66 -2.35 21.15
C GLY A 32 -18.56 -2.52 22.68
N LYS A 33 -19.51 -1.97 23.44
CA LYS A 33 -19.56 -2.05 24.91
C LYS A 33 -20.48 -3.16 25.43
N LEU A 34 -21.11 -3.93 24.55
CA LEU A 34 -22.06 -4.99 24.90
C LEU A 34 -21.35 -6.31 25.20
N SER A 35 -22.07 -7.23 25.86
CA SER A 35 -21.62 -8.62 25.99
C SER A 35 -21.53 -9.30 24.62
N LYS A 36 -20.70 -10.34 24.47
CA LYS A 36 -20.50 -11.06 23.19
C LYS A 36 -21.80 -11.45 22.48
N GLN A 37 -22.78 -11.97 23.22
CA GLN A 37 -24.08 -12.35 22.66
C GLN A 37 -24.85 -11.13 22.12
N LYS A 38 -24.99 -10.09 22.94
CA LYS A 38 -25.71 -8.86 22.58
C LYS A 38 -25.01 -8.07 21.48
N PHE A 39 -23.67 -8.10 21.46
CA PHE A 39 -22.85 -7.56 20.38
C PHE A 39 -23.24 -8.20 19.06
N ARG A 40 -23.26 -9.54 19.01
CA ARG A 40 -23.58 -10.28 17.78
C ARG A 40 -25.00 -9.97 17.31
N GLU A 41 -25.98 -10.03 18.22
CA GLU A 41 -27.39 -9.74 17.91
C GLU A 41 -27.56 -8.31 17.37
N ALA A 42 -26.93 -7.32 18.01
CA ALA A 42 -27.01 -5.93 17.57
C ALA A 42 -26.29 -5.70 16.23
N LEU A 43 -25.10 -6.25 16.04
CA LEU A 43 -24.39 -6.12 14.77
C LEU A 43 -25.19 -6.78 13.63
N THR A 44 -25.79 -7.95 13.86
CA THR A 44 -26.71 -8.57 12.90
C THR A 44 -27.87 -7.64 12.56
N GLN A 45 -28.51 -7.03 13.57
CA GLN A 45 -29.64 -6.12 13.37
C GLN A 45 -29.25 -4.89 12.55
N LEU A 46 -28.05 -4.34 12.77
CA LEU A 46 -27.51 -3.21 12.00
C LEU A 46 -27.28 -3.57 10.52
N ILE A 47 -26.66 -4.73 10.29
CA ILE A 47 -26.20 -5.17 8.97
C ILE A 47 -27.33 -5.74 8.11
N LYS A 48 -28.32 -6.43 8.71
CA LYS A 48 -29.41 -7.11 8.01
C LYS A 48 -30.11 -6.28 6.91
N PRO A 49 -30.55 -5.04 7.14
CA PRO A 49 -31.18 -4.25 6.07
C PRO A 49 -30.22 -3.89 4.93
N LEU A 50 -28.92 -3.75 5.21
CA LEU A 50 -27.89 -3.47 4.21
C LEU A 50 -27.57 -4.74 3.39
N ALA A 51 -27.47 -5.89 4.05
CA ALA A 51 -27.31 -7.18 3.40
C ALA A 51 -28.49 -7.50 2.46
N ALA A 52 -29.72 -7.16 2.86
CA ALA A 52 -30.90 -7.33 2.02
C ALA A 52 -30.89 -6.45 0.75
N VAL A 53 -30.14 -5.34 0.74
CA VAL A 53 -29.91 -4.56 -0.49
C VAL A 53 -28.97 -5.31 -1.42
N LEU A 54 -27.87 -5.86 -0.90
CA LEU A 54 -26.90 -6.63 -1.69
C LEU A 54 -27.53 -7.91 -2.26
N GLN A 55 -28.35 -8.61 -1.46
CA GLN A 55 -29.06 -9.80 -1.90
C GLN A 55 -30.00 -9.51 -3.07
N ARG A 56 -30.87 -8.50 -2.95
CA ARG A 56 -31.76 -8.08 -4.05
C ARG A 56 -30.98 -7.67 -5.30
N ALA A 57 -29.83 -7.02 -5.11
CA ALA A 57 -28.96 -6.62 -6.21
C ALA A 57 -28.30 -7.83 -6.91
N ALA A 58 -27.98 -8.90 -6.17
CA ALA A 58 -27.44 -10.14 -6.72
C ALA A 58 -28.50 -10.90 -7.55
N GLU A 59 -29.74 -10.95 -7.05
CA GLU A 59 -30.88 -11.65 -7.67
C GLU A 59 -31.49 -10.89 -8.86
N SER A 60 -31.28 -9.58 -8.95
CA SER A 60 -31.86 -8.76 -10.02
C SER A 60 -31.30 -9.10 -11.40
N LYS A 61 -32.20 -9.26 -12.38
CA LYS A 61 -31.86 -9.38 -13.81
C LYS A 61 -31.84 -8.04 -14.54
N GLU A 62 -32.17 -6.95 -13.85
CA GLU A 62 -32.22 -5.62 -14.44
C GLU A 62 -30.82 -5.09 -14.79
N ALA A 63 -30.78 -4.19 -15.75
CA ALA A 63 -29.57 -3.49 -16.13
C ALA A 63 -29.04 -2.64 -14.96
N ILE A 64 -27.71 -2.56 -14.86
CA ILE A 64 -27.02 -1.78 -13.82
C ILE A 64 -27.09 -0.29 -14.20
N ASN A 65 -28.14 0.40 -13.72
CA ASN A 65 -28.32 1.84 -13.88
C ASN A 65 -27.77 2.63 -12.67
N ASP A 66 -27.75 3.96 -12.76
CA ASP A 66 -27.18 4.83 -11.72
C ASP A 66 -27.90 4.73 -10.37
N GLU A 67 -29.22 4.52 -10.38
CA GLU A 67 -30.00 4.33 -9.14
C GLU A 67 -29.58 3.05 -8.42
N HIS A 68 -29.43 1.95 -9.17
CA HIS A 68 -28.92 0.68 -8.66
C HIS A 68 -27.52 0.83 -8.10
N LYS A 69 -26.60 1.46 -8.86
CA LYS A 69 -25.22 1.70 -8.41
C LYS A 69 -25.19 2.51 -7.11
N THR A 70 -26.01 3.56 -7.01
CA THR A 70 -26.11 4.43 -5.84
C THR A 70 -26.60 3.64 -4.63
N ARG A 71 -27.68 2.88 -4.78
CA ARG A 71 -28.27 2.07 -3.70
C ARG A 71 -27.29 1.02 -3.17
N VAL A 72 -26.61 0.29 -4.06
CA VAL A 72 -25.60 -0.71 -3.70
C VAL A 72 -24.37 -0.04 -3.06
N SER A 73 -23.92 1.08 -3.63
CA SER A 73 -22.81 1.86 -3.10
C SER A 73 -23.07 2.30 -1.65
N HIS A 74 -24.25 2.86 -1.37
CA HIS A 74 -24.63 3.26 -0.02
C HIS A 74 -24.67 2.09 0.95
N ALA A 75 -25.18 0.92 0.55
CA ALA A 75 -25.18 -0.26 1.40
C ALA A 75 -23.75 -0.72 1.74
N LEU A 76 -22.87 -0.83 0.74
CA LEU A 76 -21.47 -1.19 0.92
C LEU A 76 -20.73 -0.18 1.81
N ASP A 77 -20.95 1.11 1.57
CA ASP A 77 -20.36 2.20 2.34
C ASP A 77 -20.74 2.15 3.83
N LEU A 78 -21.99 1.83 4.14
CA LEU A 78 -22.47 1.70 5.53
C LEU A 78 -22.00 0.41 6.20
N ILE A 79 -21.91 -0.70 5.45
CA ILE A 79 -21.31 -1.95 5.96
C ILE A 79 -19.83 -1.72 6.27
N ALA A 80 -19.09 -1.08 5.36
CA ALA A 80 -17.68 -0.74 5.55
C ALA A 80 -17.49 0.19 6.76
N GLN A 81 -18.33 1.21 6.90
CA GLN A 81 -18.34 2.09 8.08
C GLN A 81 -18.56 1.29 9.36
N ALA A 82 -19.52 0.36 9.37
CA ALA A 82 -19.82 -0.43 10.55
C ALA A 82 -18.59 -1.24 11.00
N PHE A 83 -17.91 -1.95 10.09
CA PHE A 83 -16.69 -2.69 10.45
C PHE A 83 -15.52 -1.78 10.83
N MET A 84 -15.40 -0.60 10.24
CA MET A 84 -14.30 0.34 10.52
C MET A 84 -14.29 0.80 11.98
N THR A 85 -15.45 0.94 12.60
CA THR A 85 -15.65 1.54 13.93
C THR A 85 -15.87 0.52 15.04
N LEU A 86 -15.87 -0.79 14.71
CA LEU A 86 -15.96 -1.84 15.71
C LEU A 86 -14.68 -1.91 16.57
N PRO A 87 -14.79 -2.05 17.90
CA PRO A 87 -13.62 -2.30 18.73
C PRO A 87 -13.14 -3.74 18.60
N ASP A 88 -11.88 -3.94 18.95
CA ASP A 88 -11.20 -5.24 18.91
C ASP A 88 -11.85 -6.32 19.79
N SER A 89 -12.56 -5.93 20.85
CA SER A 89 -13.22 -6.84 21.79
C SER A 89 -14.30 -7.72 21.14
N GLY A 90 -14.83 -7.30 19.99
CA GLY A 90 -15.86 -8.01 19.23
C GLY A 90 -15.37 -8.73 17.99
N ALA A 91 -14.05 -8.87 17.79
CA ALA A 91 -13.46 -9.39 16.55
C ALA A 91 -13.99 -10.78 16.14
N GLU A 92 -14.17 -11.67 17.12
CA GLU A 92 -14.72 -13.01 16.91
C GLU A 92 -16.18 -12.97 16.41
N GLN A 93 -17.02 -12.16 17.03
CA GLN A 93 -18.43 -12.01 16.65
C GLN A 93 -18.55 -11.31 15.30
N ALA A 94 -17.71 -10.30 15.06
CA ALA A 94 -17.61 -9.63 13.77
C ALA A 94 -17.22 -10.61 12.65
N ALA A 95 -16.34 -11.57 12.92
CA ALA A 95 -15.95 -12.60 11.95
C ALA A 95 -17.12 -13.52 11.58
N GLN A 96 -17.99 -13.86 12.54
CA GLN A 96 -19.21 -14.63 12.26
C GLN A 96 -20.15 -13.86 11.32
N ILE A 97 -20.35 -12.56 11.57
CA ILE A 97 -21.20 -11.72 10.72
C ILE A 97 -20.58 -11.52 9.33
N LEU A 98 -19.27 -11.29 9.26
CA LEU A 98 -18.57 -11.16 7.98
C LEU A 98 -18.63 -12.48 7.18
N GLY A 99 -18.55 -13.63 7.86
CA GLY A 99 -18.77 -14.95 7.25
C GLY A 99 -20.16 -15.12 6.64
N GLN A 100 -21.20 -14.56 7.27
CA GLN A 100 -22.56 -14.54 6.70
C GLN A 100 -22.69 -13.58 5.52
N LEU A 101 -21.94 -12.47 5.52
CA LEU A 101 -21.91 -11.52 4.40
C LEU A 101 -21.10 -12.00 3.20
N LYS A 102 -20.12 -12.89 3.43
CA LYS A 102 -19.17 -13.33 2.40
C LYS A 102 -19.83 -13.73 1.07
N PRO A 103 -20.88 -14.59 1.02
CA PRO A 103 -21.51 -14.96 -0.25
C PRO A 103 -22.04 -13.75 -1.03
N LEU A 104 -22.63 -12.78 -0.32
CA LEU A 104 -23.14 -11.54 -0.94
C LEU A 104 -22.02 -10.65 -1.47
N LEU A 105 -20.87 -10.63 -0.79
CA LEU A 105 -19.69 -9.91 -1.24
C LEU A 105 -19.02 -10.60 -2.44
N ASP A 106 -19.02 -11.93 -2.49
CA ASP A 106 -18.56 -12.71 -3.65
C ASP A 106 -19.44 -12.48 -4.88
N ASP A 107 -20.77 -12.46 -4.70
CA ASP A 107 -21.71 -12.10 -5.75
C ASP A 107 -21.50 -10.66 -6.23
N ALA A 108 -21.29 -9.72 -5.32
CA ALA A 108 -21.00 -8.34 -5.66
C ALA A 108 -19.68 -8.21 -6.45
N MET A 109 -18.60 -8.88 -6.04
CA MET A 109 -17.33 -8.87 -6.78
C MET A 109 -17.52 -9.42 -8.20
N ARG A 110 -18.24 -10.54 -8.34
CA ARG A 110 -18.53 -11.13 -9.67
C ARG A 110 -19.35 -10.20 -10.54
N ARG A 111 -20.40 -9.61 -9.99
CA ARG A 111 -21.35 -8.77 -10.74
C ARG A 111 -20.75 -7.44 -11.17
N TYR A 112 -19.93 -6.82 -10.33
CA TYR A 112 -19.38 -5.48 -10.55
C TYR A 112 -17.91 -5.49 -10.94
N LEU A 113 -17.42 -6.61 -11.48
CA LEU A 113 -16.00 -6.80 -11.73
C LEU A 113 -15.38 -5.76 -12.68
N ALA A 114 -16.17 -5.23 -13.62
CA ALA A 114 -15.73 -4.21 -14.58
C ALA A 114 -16.01 -2.77 -14.12
N ASP A 115 -16.58 -2.54 -12.93
CA ASP A 115 -16.92 -1.21 -12.41
C ASP A 115 -15.97 -0.84 -11.27
N ASP A 116 -14.96 -0.02 -11.58
CA ASP A 116 -13.92 0.41 -10.63
C ASP A 116 -14.51 1.05 -9.36
N ALA A 117 -15.54 1.88 -9.50
CA ALA A 117 -16.12 2.64 -8.40
C ALA A 117 -16.91 1.73 -7.43
N LEU A 118 -17.64 0.74 -7.95
CA LEU A 118 -18.30 -0.26 -7.11
C LEU A 118 -17.29 -1.25 -6.52
N MET A 119 -16.31 -1.68 -7.29
CA MET A 119 -15.29 -2.63 -6.82
C MET A 119 -14.48 -2.05 -5.66
N GLU A 120 -14.12 -0.76 -5.72
CA GLU A 120 -13.49 -0.05 -4.61
C GLU A 120 -14.33 -0.15 -3.32
N ARG A 121 -15.65 0.04 -3.42
CA ARG A 121 -16.55 -0.05 -2.26
C ARG A 121 -16.68 -1.47 -1.71
N VAL A 122 -16.72 -2.48 -2.57
CA VAL A 122 -16.70 -3.89 -2.15
C VAL A 122 -15.38 -4.21 -1.43
N CYS A 123 -14.25 -3.76 -1.98
CA CYS A 123 -12.95 -3.92 -1.35
C CYS A 123 -12.88 -3.18 -0.01
N ARG A 124 -13.46 -1.99 0.13
CA ARG A 124 -13.53 -1.30 1.42
C ARG A 124 -14.23 -2.13 2.51
N VAL A 125 -15.29 -2.87 2.17
CA VAL A 125 -15.93 -3.81 3.12
C VAL A 125 -14.93 -4.88 3.56
N TRP A 126 -14.21 -5.51 2.62
CA TRP A 126 -13.17 -6.50 2.94
C TRP A 126 -12.04 -5.92 3.78
N LYS A 127 -11.52 -4.74 3.41
CA LYS A 127 -10.45 -4.04 4.11
C LYS A 127 -10.79 -3.85 5.59
N TYR A 128 -11.94 -3.26 5.89
CA TYR A 128 -12.34 -3.01 7.26
C TYR A 128 -12.80 -4.28 7.97
N GLY A 129 -13.43 -5.22 7.24
CA GLY A 129 -13.78 -6.54 7.76
C GLY A 129 -12.55 -7.32 8.23
N ILE A 130 -11.49 -7.41 7.43
CA ILE A 130 -10.24 -8.08 7.81
C ILE A 130 -9.63 -7.42 9.05
N ARG A 131 -9.53 -6.09 9.08
CA ARG A 131 -8.98 -5.35 10.24
C ARG A 131 -9.79 -5.55 11.52
N ALA A 132 -11.11 -5.48 11.43
CA ALA A 132 -12.00 -5.65 12.58
C ALA A 132 -11.98 -7.09 13.13
N THR A 133 -11.72 -8.07 12.27
CA THR A 133 -11.79 -9.49 12.63
C THR A 133 -10.41 -10.11 12.91
N LYS A 134 -9.32 -9.45 12.48
CA LYS A 134 -7.93 -9.87 12.71
C LYS A 134 -7.73 -11.34 12.34
N LEU A 135 -7.08 -12.12 13.21
CA LEU A 135 -6.86 -13.56 13.03
C LEU A 135 -8.15 -14.39 12.99
N HIS A 136 -9.30 -13.87 13.42
CA HIS A 136 -10.59 -14.56 13.24
C HIS A 136 -11.03 -14.59 11.77
N PHE A 137 -10.42 -13.78 10.89
CA PHE A 137 -10.62 -13.85 9.43
C PHE A 137 -10.06 -15.13 8.79
N LYS A 138 -9.22 -15.89 9.52
CA LYS A 138 -8.50 -17.08 9.01
C LYS A 138 -9.33 -18.04 8.13
N PRO A 139 -10.62 -18.35 8.40
CA PRO A 139 -11.35 -19.34 7.61
C PRO A 139 -11.66 -18.85 6.18
N MET A 140 -11.69 -17.53 5.98
CA MET A 140 -12.06 -16.92 4.70
C MET A 140 -10.84 -16.49 3.86
N LEU A 141 -9.67 -16.39 4.49
CA LEU A 141 -8.43 -15.92 3.87
C LEU A 141 -8.05 -16.67 2.59
N PRO A 142 -8.05 -18.02 2.53
CA PRO A 142 -7.66 -18.73 1.31
C PRO A 142 -8.60 -18.46 0.14
N ALA A 143 -9.91 -18.46 0.40
CA ALA A 143 -10.93 -18.25 -0.63
C ALA A 143 -10.86 -16.82 -1.20
N LEU A 144 -10.69 -15.81 -0.34
CA LEU A 144 -10.57 -14.42 -0.79
C LEU A 144 -9.31 -14.22 -1.63
N LEU A 145 -8.13 -14.68 -1.16
CA LEU A 145 -6.89 -14.52 -1.92
C LEU A 145 -6.93 -15.27 -3.27
N HIS A 146 -7.55 -16.45 -3.30
CA HIS A 146 -7.74 -17.19 -4.55
C HIS A 146 -8.60 -16.42 -5.55
N GLN A 147 -9.75 -15.89 -5.11
CA GLN A 147 -10.65 -15.14 -5.98
C GLN A 147 -10.00 -13.86 -6.51
N LEU A 148 -9.34 -13.09 -5.65
CA LEU A 148 -8.63 -11.87 -6.09
C LEU A 148 -7.51 -12.21 -7.08
N SER A 149 -6.79 -13.32 -6.87
CA SER A 149 -5.74 -13.80 -7.79
C SER A 149 -6.29 -14.20 -9.16
N GLN A 150 -7.54 -14.68 -9.25
CA GLN A 150 -8.20 -14.98 -10.52
C GLN A 150 -8.67 -13.72 -11.27
N TYR A 151 -9.05 -12.67 -10.53
CA TYR A 151 -9.63 -11.46 -11.11
C TYR A 151 -8.59 -10.42 -11.49
N PHE A 152 -7.58 -10.20 -10.65
CA PHE A 152 -6.56 -9.16 -10.86
C PHE A 152 -5.86 -9.19 -12.24
N PRO A 153 -5.54 -10.36 -12.83
CA PRO A 153 -4.96 -10.42 -14.18
C PRO A 153 -5.84 -9.81 -15.28
N LYS A 154 -7.16 -9.91 -15.11
CA LYS A 154 -8.15 -9.46 -16.10
C LYS A 154 -8.63 -8.03 -15.80
N TYR A 155 -8.76 -7.71 -14.53
CA TYR A 155 -9.25 -6.43 -14.02
C TYR A 155 -8.29 -5.95 -12.92
N PRO A 156 -7.26 -5.15 -13.29
CA PRO A 156 -6.18 -4.77 -12.38
C PRO A 156 -6.61 -3.63 -11.43
N HIS A 157 -7.63 -3.87 -10.62
CA HIS A 157 -8.08 -2.94 -9.58
C HIS A 157 -6.99 -2.75 -8.54
N SER A 158 -6.55 -1.50 -8.29
CA SER A 158 -5.54 -1.22 -7.28
C SER A 158 -6.00 -1.64 -5.88
N SER A 159 -7.30 -1.55 -5.62
CA SER A 159 -7.96 -1.99 -4.40
C SER A 159 -7.71 -3.46 -4.06
N PHE A 160 -7.49 -4.34 -5.04
CA PHE A 160 -7.12 -5.74 -4.79
C PHE A 160 -5.72 -5.87 -4.18
N LEU A 161 -4.74 -5.11 -4.67
CA LEU A 161 -3.40 -5.03 -4.08
C LEU A 161 -3.50 -4.54 -2.63
N TYR A 162 -4.37 -3.56 -2.38
CA TYR A 162 -4.60 -3.07 -1.03
C TYR A 162 -5.27 -4.08 -0.09
N ILE A 163 -6.15 -4.97 -0.58
CA ILE A 163 -6.65 -6.09 0.23
C ILE A 163 -5.52 -7.06 0.59
N VAL A 164 -4.66 -7.40 -0.37
CA VAL A 164 -3.47 -8.24 -0.13
C VAL A 164 -2.58 -7.60 0.94
N CYS A 165 -2.35 -6.28 0.87
CA CYS A 165 -1.65 -5.50 1.89
C CYS A 165 -2.24 -5.68 3.30
N VAL A 166 -3.56 -5.63 3.44
CA VAL A 166 -4.23 -5.83 4.73
C VAL A 166 -4.07 -7.27 5.21
N CYS A 167 -4.19 -8.26 4.32
CA CYS A 167 -3.95 -9.66 4.65
C CYS A 167 -2.51 -9.90 5.13
N VAL A 168 -1.51 -9.33 4.46
CA VAL A 168 -0.09 -9.47 4.84
C VAL A 168 0.18 -8.86 6.21
N ASN A 169 -0.44 -7.72 6.54
CA ASN A 169 -0.29 -7.11 7.86
C ASN A 169 -0.80 -8.00 9.00
N GLU A 170 -1.96 -8.63 8.81
CA GLU A 170 -2.58 -9.48 9.84
C GLU A 170 -1.94 -10.87 9.91
N PHE A 171 -1.55 -11.44 8.76
CA PHE A 171 -1.17 -12.85 8.64
C PHE A 171 0.32 -13.10 8.33
N GLY A 172 1.07 -12.07 7.93
CA GLY A 172 2.45 -12.21 7.43
C GLY A 172 3.44 -12.72 8.46
N ALA A 173 3.26 -12.40 9.74
CA ALA A 173 4.13 -12.86 10.82
C ALA A 173 3.90 -14.33 11.22
N HIS A 174 2.86 -14.98 10.69
CA HIS A 174 2.45 -16.32 11.11
C HIS A 174 2.96 -17.40 10.14
N PRO A 175 3.76 -18.38 10.59
CA PRO A 175 4.37 -19.40 9.72
C PRO A 175 3.36 -20.23 8.91
N GLN A 176 2.19 -20.51 9.47
CA GLN A 176 1.16 -21.35 8.83
C GLN A 176 0.52 -20.73 7.57
N TYR A 177 0.69 -19.42 7.34
CA TYR A 177 0.14 -18.73 6.16
C TYR A 177 1.19 -18.41 5.09
N GLN A 178 2.46 -18.76 5.30
CA GLN A 178 3.56 -18.36 4.41
C GLN A 178 3.37 -18.88 2.99
N GLU A 179 2.97 -20.14 2.83
CA GLU A 179 2.74 -20.72 1.50
C GLU A 179 1.61 -20.02 0.74
N LEU A 180 0.48 -19.77 1.44
CA LEU A 180 -0.65 -19.06 0.86
C LEU A 180 -0.28 -17.63 0.44
N LEU A 181 0.43 -16.91 1.31
CA LEU A 181 0.88 -15.55 1.04
C LEU A 181 1.97 -15.50 -0.04
N ALA A 182 2.78 -16.54 -0.19
CA ALA A 182 3.79 -16.65 -1.25
C ALA A 182 3.16 -16.83 -2.63
N ARG A 183 2.10 -17.65 -2.74
CA ARG A 183 1.33 -17.79 -3.98
C ARG A 183 0.64 -16.47 -4.38
N ALA A 184 0.09 -15.76 -3.41
CA ALA A 184 -0.45 -14.42 -3.63
C ALA A 184 0.67 -13.44 -4.06
N TYR A 185 1.81 -13.44 -3.38
CA TYR A 185 2.96 -12.61 -3.72
C TYR A 185 3.37 -12.79 -5.19
N GLN A 186 3.50 -14.04 -5.63
CA GLN A 186 3.86 -14.37 -7.00
C GLN A 186 2.84 -13.80 -8.00
N THR A 187 1.56 -14.12 -7.80
CA THR A 187 0.49 -13.72 -8.74
C THR A 187 0.39 -12.19 -8.85
N PHE A 188 0.30 -11.48 -7.72
CA PHE A 188 0.14 -10.03 -7.72
C PHE A 188 1.41 -9.30 -8.16
N SER A 189 2.59 -9.84 -7.85
CA SER A 189 3.87 -9.25 -8.30
C SER A 189 4.03 -9.34 -9.82
N GLU A 190 3.75 -10.50 -10.41
CA GLU A 190 3.87 -10.70 -11.86
C GLU A 190 2.89 -9.82 -12.64
N HIS A 191 1.62 -9.79 -12.24
CA HIS A 191 0.60 -8.99 -12.91
C HIS A 191 0.77 -7.50 -12.66
N GLY A 192 1.17 -7.09 -11.45
CA GLY A 192 1.45 -5.68 -11.14
C GLY A 192 2.66 -5.14 -11.90
N MET A 193 3.72 -5.93 -12.09
CA MET A 193 4.79 -5.55 -13.03
C MET A 193 4.31 -5.54 -14.49
N GLY A 194 3.39 -6.43 -14.84
CA GLY A 194 2.78 -6.48 -16.17
C GLY A 194 2.00 -5.21 -16.55
N THR A 195 1.46 -4.49 -15.57
CA THR A 195 0.75 -3.21 -15.78
C THR A 195 1.67 -1.98 -15.78
N LEU A 196 2.90 -2.12 -15.26
CA LEU A 196 3.87 -1.04 -15.06
C LEU A 196 5.16 -1.25 -15.87
N LYS A 197 5.07 -1.16 -17.21
CA LYS A 197 6.19 -1.46 -18.11
C LYS A 197 6.98 -0.22 -18.54
N THR A 198 6.31 0.90 -18.74
CA THR A 198 6.89 2.16 -19.24
C THR A 198 6.68 3.29 -18.26
N ALA A 199 7.48 4.36 -18.33
CA ALA A 199 7.30 5.55 -17.49
C ALA A 199 5.89 6.15 -17.63
N GLU A 200 5.32 6.13 -18.83
CA GLU A 200 3.94 6.57 -19.09
C GLU A 200 2.91 5.80 -18.27
N ASN A 201 3.07 4.48 -18.09
CA ASN A 201 2.16 3.68 -17.26
C ASN A 201 2.15 4.14 -15.80
N TYR A 202 3.30 4.63 -15.29
CA TYR A 202 3.39 5.10 -13.92
C TYR A 202 2.59 6.38 -13.69
N ASP A 203 2.60 7.29 -14.68
CA ASP A 203 1.85 8.55 -14.60
C ASP A 203 0.36 8.34 -14.90
N GLN A 204 0.01 7.40 -15.78
CA GLN A 204 -1.39 7.08 -16.11
C GLN A 204 -2.11 6.26 -15.03
N LYS A 205 -1.38 5.46 -14.23
CA LYS A 205 -1.97 4.54 -13.24
C LYS A 205 -1.35 4.72 -11.84
N PRO A 206 -1.38 5.95 -11.28
CA PRO A 206 -0.69 6.25 -10.02
C PRO A 206 -1.22 5.45 -8.83
N ASP A 207 -2.50 5.08 -8.83
CA ASP A 207 -3.11 4.27 -7.77
C ASP A 207 -2.53 2.85 -7.76
N ILE A 208 -2.37 2.23 -8.93
CA ILE A 208 -1.72 0.92 -9.06
C ILE A 208 -0.26 1.01 -8.63
N VAL A 209 0.48 2.06 -9.04
CA VAL A 209 1.87 2.28 -8.58
C VAL A 209 1.92 2.34 -7.05
N GLY A 210 1.05 3.16 -6.45
CA GLY A 210 0.94 3.31 -5.00
C GLY A 210 0.69 1.98 -4.31
N ASP A 211 -0.41 1.30 -4.64
CA ASP A 211 -0.80 0.07 -3.96
C ASP A 211 0.16 -1.10 -4.25
N PHE A 212 0.76 -1.15 -5.45
CA PHE A 212 1.74 -2.17 -5.80
C PHE A 212 3.01 -2.05 -4.95
N PHE A 213 3.61 -0.86 -4.86
CA PHE A 213 4.81 -0.68 -4.05
C PHE A 213 4.51 -0.69 -2.54
N ASP A 214 3.29 -0.35 -2.10
CA ASP A 214 2.87 -0.60 -0.71
C ASP A 214 2.83 -2.10 -0.41
N MET A 215 2.33 -2.91 -1.35
CA MET A 215 2.32 -4.37 -1.23
C MET A 215 3.73 -4.91 -1.10
N GLN A 216 4.64 -4.55 -2.01
CA GLN A 216 6.05 -4.99 -1.96
C GLN A 216 6.70 -4.62 -0.62
N LYS A 217 6.48 -3.38 -0.14
CA LYS A 217 6.99 -2.90 1.15
C LYS A 217 6.44 -3.70 2.33
N ARG A 218 5.14 -4.04 2.34
CA ARG A 218 4.52 -4.82 3.43
C ARG A 218 5.03 -6.24 3.47
N TYR A 219 5.22 -6.88 2.33
CA TYR A 219 5.86 -8.20 2.27
C TYR A 219 7.29 -8.15 2.83
N LEU A 220 8.09 -7.15 2.46
CA LEU A 220 9.43 -6.94 3.03
C LEU A 220 9.41 -6.71 4.56
N THR A 221 8.34 -6.12 5.09
CA THR A 221 8.24 -5.78 6.52
C THR A 221 7.71 -6.95 7.36
N HIS A 222 6.69 -7.66 6.88
CA HIS A 222 5.95 -8.67 7.66
C HIS A 222 6.34 -10.11 7.35
N CYS A 223 6.84 -10.39 6.13
CA CYS A 223 7.25 -11.73 5.71
C CYS A 223 8.40 -11.67 4.69
N PRO A 224 9.55 -11.05 5.04
CA PRO A 224 10.68 -10.85 4.14
C PRO A 224 11.21 -12.14 3.50
N GLN A 225 11.10 -13.28 4.17
CA GLN A 225 11.44 -14.60 3.65
C GLN A 225 10.73 -14.96 2.35
N ILE A 226 9.48 -14.50 2.14
CA ILE A 226 8.74 -14.71 0.89
C ILE A 226 9.39 -13.91 -0.24
N VAL A 227 9.76 -12.66 0.04
CA VAL A 227 10.35 -11.75 -0.95
C VAL A 227 11.74 -12.23 -1.35
N PHE A 228 12.59 -12.54 -0.37
CA PHE A 228 13.97 -12.95 -0.63
C PHE A 228 14.09 -14.41 -1.09
N GLY A 229 13.08 -15.24 -0.82
CA GLY A 229 12.98 -16.58 -1.37
C GLY A 229 12.44 -16.62 -2.81
N SER A 230 12.06 -15.48 -3.39
CA SER A 230 11.50 -15.38 -4.73
C SER A 230 12.44 -14.63 -5.68
N ASP A 231 12.69 -15.18 -6.87
CA ASP A 231 13.45 -14.50 -7.93
C ASP A 231 12.76 -13.24 -8.47
N LEU A 232 11.49 -13.02 -8.09
CA LEU A 232 10.72 -11.84 -8.50
C LEU A 232 11.29 -10.55 -7.93
N ILE A 233 11.97 -10.55 -6.77
CA ILE A 233 12.43 -9.30 -6.16
C ILE A 233 13.40 -8.53 -7.06
N VAL A 234 14.25 -9.23 -7.83
CA VAL A 234 15.15 -8.59 -8.80
C VAL A 234 14.35 -7.88 -9.90
N ARG A 235 13.27 -8.53 -10.37
CA ARG A 235 12.36 -7.97 -11.39
C ARG A 235 11.56 -6.79 -10.84
N VAL A 236 11.07 -6.90 -9.61
CA VAL A 236 10.35 -5.83 -8.90
C VAL A 236 11.26 -4.61 -8.70
N PHE A 237 12.53 -4.81 -8.34
CA PHE A 237 13.48 -3.72 -8.19
C PHE A 237 13.74 -3.01 -9.53
N LYS A 238 13.91 -3.76 -10.62
CA LYS A 238 14.02 -3.20 -11.98
C LYS A 238 12.75 -2.44 -12.38
N CYS A 239 11.58 -2.98 -12.07
CA CYS A 239 10.29 -2.31 -12.26
C CYS A 239 10.29 -0.96 -11.53
N ALA A 240 10.60 -0.93 -10.23
CA ALA A 240 10.69 0.31 -9.45
C ALA A 240 11.63 1.37 -10.07
N LEU A 241 12.75 0.97 -10.66
CA LEU A 241 13.69 1.89 -11.32
C LEU A 241 13.10 2.60 -12.54
N VAL A 242 12.13 1.99 -13.24
CA VAL A 242 11.43 2.63 -14.37
C VAL A 242 10.61 3.83 -13.86
N GLY A 243 10.01 3.71 -12.67
CA GLY A 243 9.15 4.71 -12.06
C GLY A 243 9.83 5.74 -11.18
N VAL A 244 11.17 5.81 -11.15
CA VAL A 244 11.90 6.69 -10.22
C VAL A 244 11.53 8.18 -10.37
N PHE A 245 11.01 8.56 -11.54
CA PHE A 245 10.58 9.93 -11.88
C PHE A 245 9.05 10.11 -11.94
N VAL A 246 8.26 9.19 -11.38
CA VAL A 246 6.78 9.31 -11.39
C VAL A 246 6.33 10.66 -10.82
N GLY A 247 5.48 11.37 -11.57
CA GLY A 247 5.06 12.73 -11.21
C GLY A 247 4.06 12.79 -10.05
N HIS A 248 3.22 11.77 -9.95
CA HIS A 248 2.17 11.69 -8.94
C HIS A 248 2.74 11.57 -7.52
N LYS A 249 2.23 12.37 -6.57
CA LYS A 249 2.78 12.51 -5.21
C LYS A 249 2.82 11.21 -4.44
N ASP A 250 1.66 10.59 -4.32
CA ASP A 250 1.50 9.45 -3.41
C ASP A 250 2.16 8.20 -3.98
N ALA A 251 2.14 8.08 -5.32
CA ALA A 251 2.85 7.04 -6.07
C ALA A 251 4.37 7.17 -5.87
N CYS A 252 4.92 8.37 -6.04
CA CYS A 252 6.34 8.67 -5.79
C CYS A 252 6.72 8.35 -4.33
N SER A 253 5.92 8.82 -3.36
CA SER A 253 6.13 8.53 -1.94
C SER A 253 6.21 7.04 -1.67
N MET A 254 5.29 6.24 -2.22
CA MET A 254 5.25 4.80 -1.94
C MET A 254 6.38 4.04 -2.63
N LEU A 255 6.72 4.41 -3.86
CA LEU A 255 7.85 3.85 -4.60
C LEU A 255 9.19 4.12 -3.89
N MET A 256 9.39 5.35 -3.39
CA MET A 256 10.57 5.70 -2.60
C MET A 256 10.60 4.95 -1.26
N LYS A 257 9.45 4.82 -0.58
CA LYS A 257 9.34 3.99 0.63
C LYS A 257 9.68 2.52 0.38
N PHE A 258 9.30 1.96 -0.76
CA PHE A 258 9.72 0.62 -1.16
C PHE A 258 11.25 0.52 -1.25
N PHE A 259 11.92 1.44 -1.97
CA PHE A 259 13.40 1.43 -2.04
C PHE A 259 14.03 1.55 -0.66
N ALA A 260 13.58 2.49 0.16
CA ALA A 260 14.11 2.71 1.49
C ALA A 260 13.91 1.46 2.38
N THR A 261 12.73 0.85 2.36
CA THR A 261 12.45 -0.39 3.10
C THR A 261 13.31 -1.55 2.60
N PHE A 262 13.42 -1.75 1.29
CA PHE A 262 14.27 -2.80 0.70
C PHE A 262 15.72 -2.67 1.18
N ILE A 263 16.29 -1.47 1.12
CA ILE A 263 17.68 -1.24 1.55
C ILE A 263 17.82 -1.44 3.07
N LYS A 264 16.86 -0.94 3.86
CA LYS A 264 16.85 -1.12 5.32
C LYS A 264 16.73 -2.59 5.73
N SER A 265 16.00 -3.42 4.97
CA SER A 265 15.96 -4.88 5.19
C SER A 265 17.34 -5.52 5.11
N GLY A 266 18.27 -4.96 4.34
CA GLY A 266 19.66 -5.41 4.31
C GLY A 266 20.38 -5.23 5.64
N ALA A 267 20.16 -4.09 6.31
CA ALA A 267 20.73 -3.85 7.64
C ALA A 267 20.11 -4.78 8.69
N GLU A 268 18.80 -5.01 8.62
CA GLU A 268 18.12 -5.99 9.50
C GLU A 268 18.66 -7.41 9.29
N LEU A 269 18.88 -7.84 8.03
CA LEU A 269 19.49 -9.13 7.72
C LEU A 269 20.93 -9.27 8.26
N GLN A 270 21.69 -8.17 8.31
CA GLN A 270 23.06 -8.15 8.81
C GLN A 270 23.13 -8.16 10.35
N HIS A 271 22.27 -7.38 11.00
CA HIS A 271 22.32 -7.20 12.47
C HIS A 271 21.47 -8.22 13.23
N HIS A 272 20.40 -8.72 12.60
CA HIS A 272 19.44 -9.65 13.20
C HIS A 272 19.11 -10.83 12.26
N PRO A 273 20.11 -11.59 11.79
CA PRO A 273 19.93 -12.69 10.84
C PRO A 273 19.00 -13.80 11.34
N GLU A 274 18.83 -13.94 12.66
CA GLU A 274 17.96 -14.91 13.31
C GLU A 274 16.46 -14.63 13.11
N ARG A 275 16.09 -13.37 12.79
CA ARG A 275 14.69 -12.97 12.60
C ARG A 275 14.12 -13.36 11.25
N ILE A 276 14.99 -13.71 10.29
CA ILE A 276 14.60 -14.02 8.92
C ILE A 276 15.09 -15.44 8.58
N PRO A 277 14.17 -16.40 8.40
CA PRO A 277 14.54 -17.71 7.88
C PRO A 277 15.31 -17.58 6.56
N ASN A 278 16.38 -18.37 6.40
CA ASN A 278 17.26 -18.32 5.22
C ASN A 278 17.92 -16.93 5.00
N SER A 279 18.33 -16.25 6.08
CA SER A 279 18.99 -14.94 6.02
C SER A 279 20.27 -14.89 5.19
N GLY A 280 21.03 -16.00 5.09
CA GLY A 280 22.22 -16.09 4.26
C GLY A 280 21.94 -15.86 2.76
N PRO A 281 21.12 -16.70 2.11
CA PRO A 281 20.65 -16.48 0.74
C PRO A 281 19.99 -15.11 0.54
N ALA A 282 19.16 -14.66 1.49
CA ALA A 282 18.51 -13.36 1.42
C ALA A 282 19.52 -12.20 1.38
N THR A 283 20.56 -12.27 2.21
CA THR A 283 21.66 -11.29 2.23
C THR A 283 22.38 -11.24 0.89
N LYS A 284 22.70 -12.40 0.31
CA LYS A 284 23.36 -12.48 -1.01
C LYS A 284 22.49 -11.90 -2.11
N MET A 285 21.18 -12.21 -2.11
CA MET A 285 20.22 -11.67 -3.08
C MET A 285 20.18 -10.14 -3.02
N LEU A 286 20.04 -9.58 -1.82
CA LEU A 286 20.00 -8.13 -1.63
C LEU A 286 21.32 -7.46 -2.02
N GLN A 287 22.46 -8.02 -1.61
CA GLN A 287 23.79 -7.54 -2.00
C GLN A 287 23.96 -7.57 -3.53
N GLY A 288 23.54 -8.65 -4.19
CA GLY A 288 23.58 -8.77 -5.64
C GLY A 288 22.75 -7.68 -6.35
N ILE A 289 21.54 -7.39 -5.85
CA ILE A 289 20.71 -6.28 -6.36
C ILE A 289 21.42 -4.94 -6.15
N MET A 290 22.00 -4.69 -4.97
CA MET A 290 22.68 -3.42 -4.68
C MET A 290 23.96 -3.24 -5.52
N ILE A 291 24.72 -4.30 -5.75
CA ILE A 291 25.89 -4.27 -6.64
C ILE A 291 25.45 -4.01 -8.09
N GLY A 292 24.38 -4.67 -8.56
CA GLY A 292 23.93 -4.54 -9.95
C GLY A 292 23.19 -3.25 -10.26
N PHE A 293 22.47 -2.67 -9.30
CA PHE A 293 21.55 -1.56 -9.55
C PHE A 293 21.71 -0.34 -8.63
N GLY A 294 22.54 -0.42 -7.58
CA GLY A 294 22.73 0.67 -6.62
C GLY A 294 23.24 1.97 -7.26
N GLU A 295 24.16 1.86 -8.21
CA GLU A 295 24.67 3.02 -8.98
C GLU A 295 23.56 3.67 -9.81
N ARG A 296 22.75 2.87 -10.51
CA ARG A 296 21.62 3.36 -11.32
C ARG A 296 20.55 4.02 -10.45
N LEU A 297 20.22 3.43 -9.31
CA LEU A 297 19.30 4.04 -8.35
C LEU A 297 19.85 5.40 -7.88
N THR A 298 21.10 5.43 -7.46
CA THR A 298 21.78 6.66 -6.98
C THR A 298 21.75 7.76 -8.04
N ALA A 299 22.09 7.43 -9.29
CA ALA A 299 22.03 8.37 -10.41
C ALA A 299 20.60 8.91 -10.63
N GLY A 300 19.58 8.03 -10.58
CA GLY A 300 18.18 8.43 -10.70
C GLY A 300 17.73 9.38 -9.58
N LEU A 301 18.08 9.09 -8.33
CA LEU A 301 17.78 9.96 -7.18
C LEU A 301 18.44 11.34 -7.32
N MET A 302 19.71 11.38 -7.74
CA MET A 302 20.45 12.62 -7.94
C MET A 302 19.89 13.44 -9.10
N GLN A 303 19.48 12.81 -10.20
CA GLN A 303 18.74 13.50 -11.27
C GLN A 303 17.38 14.02 -10.79
N GLY A 304 16.72 13.29 -9.89
CA GLY A 304 15.49 13.73 -9.23
C GLY A 304 15.69 15.04 -8.47
N ILE A 305 16.77 15.11 -7.67
CA ILE A 305 17.21 16.34 -6.96
C ILE A 305 17.64 17.43 -7.94
N ALA A 306 18.23 17.10 -9.08
CA ALA A 306 18.63 18.07 -10.09
C ALA A 306 17.45 18.61 -10.95
N GLY A 307 16.22 18.48 -10.47
CA GLY A 307 15.02 19.05 -11.10
C GLY A 307 14.19 18.11 -11.96
N ARG A 308 14.50 16.81 -12.06
CA ARG A 308 13.60 15.85 -12.73
C ARG A 308 12.37 15.50 -11.89
N LEU A 309 12.42 15.74 -10.58
CA LEU A 309 11.26 15.64 -9.70
C LEU A 309 10.88 17.02 -9.19
N PRO A 310 9.58 17.29 -8.94
CA PRO A 310 9.17 18.50 -8.23
C PRO A 310 9.80 18.57 -6.83
N SER A 311 10.17 19.76 -6.35
CA SER A 311 10.77 19.96 -5.02
C SER A 311 9.95 19.35 -3.87
N SER A 312 8.61 19.28 -4.04
CA SER A 312 7.71 18.62 -3.08
C SER A 312 7.85 17.09 -2.97
N ARG A 313 8.73 16.46 -3.76
CA ARG A 313 9.07 15.02 -3.72
C ARG A 313 10.43 14.73 -3.10
N ILE A 314 11.28 15.74 -2.94
CA ILE A 314 12.67 15.57 -2.52
C ILE A 314 12.78 14.97 -1.12
N ASP A 315 11.80 15.24 -0.25
CA ASP A 315 11.73 14.62 1.08
C ASP A 315 11.63 13.08 1.02
N PHE A 316 11.01 12.53 -0.03
CA PHE A 316 10.93 11.08 -0.23
C PHE A 316 12.27 10.51 -0.72
N VAL A 317 12.97 11.24 -1.59
CA VAL A 317 14.29 10.88 -2.13
C VAL A 317 15.34 10.84 -1.02
N ILE A 318 15.29 11.81 -0.09
CA ILE A 318 16.18 11.90 1.07
C ILE A 318 16.17 10.61 1.89
N GLU A 319 15.01 10.02 2.12
CA GLU A 319 14.91 8.78 2.91
C GLU A 319 15.65 7.60 2.24
N VAL A 320 15.62 7.52 0.91
CA VAL A 320 16.34 6.49 0.15
C VAL A 320 17.85 6.73 0.21
N ILE A 321 18.28 7.98 0.06
CA ILE A 321 19.70 8.36 0.18
C ILE A 321 20.25 8.01 1.56
N GLU A 322 19.51 8.31 2.63
CA GLU A 322 19.88 7.93 4.00
C GLU A 322 20.03 6.42 4.15
N ALA A 323 19.12 5.64 3.56
CA ALA A 323 19.20 4.18 3.57
C ALA A 323 20.44 3.68 2.82
N LEU A 324 20.74 4.24 1.64
CA LEU A 324 21.93 3.90 0.84
C LEU A 324 23.23 4.16 1.60
N VAL A 325 23.38 5.35 2.18
CA VAL A 325 24.59 5.71 2.93
C VAL A 325 24.77 4.80 4.14
N LYS A 326 23.68 4.56 4.90
CA LYS A 326 23.73 3.71 6.10
C LYS A 326 24.09 2.27 5.76
N TYR A 327 23.51 1.70 4.71
CA TYR A 327 23.66 0.28 4.39
C TYR A 327 24.89 -0.01 3.52
N CYS A 328 25.10 0.75 2.45
CA CYS A 328 26.17 0.51 1.47
C CYS A 328 27.48 1.23 1.83
N GLY A 329 27.46 2.15 2.80
CA GLY A 329 28.66 2.83 3.32
C GLY A 329 29.54 3.41 2.20
N ARG A 330 30.83 3.08 2.23
CA ARG A 330 31.83 3.57 1.26
C ARG A 330 31.50 3.24 -0.20
N VAL A 331 30.81 2.12 -0.47
CA VAL A 331 30.45 1.76 -1.85
C VAL A 331 29.52 2.82 -2.44
N SER A 332 28.52 3.25 -1.68
CA SER A 332 27.59 4.29 -2.14
C SER A 332 28.26 5.63 -2.41
N ARG A 333 29.36 5.96 -1.72
CA ARG A 333 30.11 7.20 -1.96
C ARG A 333 30.59 7.29 -3.40
N THR A 334 31.11 6.19 -3.94
CA THR A 334 31.58 6.15 -5.33
C THR A 334 30.44 6.33 -6.33
N TRP A 335 29.24 5.83 -6.00
CA TRP A 335 28.03 6.05 -6.81
C TRP A 335 27.59 7.52 -6.79
N PHE A 336 27.59 8.17 -5.63
CA PHE A 336 27.26 9.60 -5.51
C PHE A 336 28.28 10.47 -6.25
N GLU A 337 29.59 10.17 -6.13
CA GLU A 337 30.65 10.88 -6.86
C GLU A 337 30.44 10.80 -8.37
N LYS A 338 30.15 9.61 -8.91
CA LYS A 338 29.85 9.44 -10.34
C LYS A 338 28.57 10.17 -10.75
N ALA A 339 27.51 10.05 -9.96
CA ALA A 339 26.24 10.72 -10.23
C ALA A 339 26.42 12.25 -10.30
N LEU A 340 27.10 12.85 -9.32
CA LEU A 340 27.39 14.28 -9.29
C LEU A 340 28.26 14.73 -10.47
N ARG A 341 29.27 13.95 -10.86
CA ARG A 341 30.07 14.24 -12.07
C ARG A 341 29.25 14.20 -13.36
N SER A 342 28.22 13.37 -13.41
CA SER A 342 27.31 13.29 -14.56
C SER A 342 26.22 14.36 -14.57
N LEU A 343 25.96 14.99 -13.42
CA LEU A 343 25.13 16.18 -13.35
C LEU A 343 25.91 17.35 -13.96
N ARG A 344 25.18 18.35 -14.47
CA ARG A 344 25.74 19.52 -15.15
C ARG A 344 26.89 20.15 -14.34
N PRO A 345 27.80 20.91 -14.97
CA PRO A 345 28.90 21.54 -14.26
C PRO A 345 28.40 22.65 -13.32
N THR A 346 27.90 22.26 -12.15
CA THR A 346 27.97 23.06 -10.93
C THR A 346 29.43 23.08 -10.46
N GLU A 347 29.83 24.13 -9.76
CA GLU A 347 31.22 24.26 -9.32
C GLU A 347 31.63 23.02 -8.50
N GLN A 348 32.83 22.48 -8.77
CA GLN A 348 33.36 21.31 -8.04
C GLN A 348 33.33 21.44 -6.50
N PRO A 349 33.52 22.64 -5.89
CA PRO A 349 33.38 22.84 -4.44
C PRO A 349 32.01 22.41 -3.89
N THR A 350 30.92 22.69 -4.60
CA THR A 350 29.56 22.33 -4.16
C THR A 350 29.36 20.81 -4.13
N HIS A 351 29.89 20.10 -5.11
CA HIS A 351 29.85 18.63 -5.15
C HIS A 351 30.63 18.01 -3.98
N GLN A 352 31.79 18.56 -3.67
CA GLN A 352 32.61 18.09 -2.57
C GLN A 352 31.96 18.35 -1.21
N GLN A 353 31.40 19.55 -1.00
CA GLN A 353 30.64 19.91 0.20
C GLN A 353 29.41 19.00 0.41
N PHE A 354 28.69 18.69 -0.68
CA PHE A 354 27.57 17.77 -0.64
C PHE A 354 27.99 16.38 -0.14
N LEU A 355 29.08 15.83 -0.70
CA LEU A 355 29.60 14.52 -0.31
C LEU A 355 30.12 14.48 1.13
N GLU A 356 30.86 15.52 1.55
CA GLU A 356 31.38 15.62 2.92
C GLU A 356 30.24 15.64 3.93
N THR A 357 29.21 16.45 3.68
CA THR A 357 28.02 16.52 4.54
C THR A 357 27.21 15.22 4.50
N LEU A 358 27.06 14.61 3.31
CA LEU A 358 26.31 13.37 3.15
C LEU A 358 26.90 12.22 3.98
N PHE A 359 28.23 12.11 4.00
CA PHE A 359 28.98 11.05 4.69
C PHE A 359 29.51 11.46 6.07
N GLN A 360 29.13 12.63 6.58
CA GLN A 360 29.56 13.09 7.90
C GLN A 360 29.04 12.16 9.02
N PRO A 361 29.91 11.69 9.93
CA PRO A 361 29.48 10.93 11.10
C PRO A 361 28.53 11.75 11.98
N ARG A 362 27.43 11.15 12.46
CA ARG A 362 26.44 11.79 13.36
C ARG A 362 25.84 13.11 12.84
N ARG A 363 25.51 13.14 11.55
CA ARG A 363 24.86 14.29 10.92
C ARG A 363 23.45 14.54 11.46
N GLU A 364 23.11 15.81 11.69
CA GLU A 364 21.73 16.20 11.98
C GLU A 364 20.84 16.03 10.74
N ARG A 365 19.75 15.25 10.88
CA ARG A 365 18.80 15.00 9.78
C ARG A 365 18.26 16.30 9.18
N LYS A 366 17.94 17.30 10.01
CA LYS A 366 17.43 18.60 9.57
C LYS A 366 18.45 19.36 8.73
N GLN A 367 19.73 19.34 9.12
CA GLN A 367 20.81 20.01 8.38
C GLN A 367 20.95 19.43 6.97
N PHE A 368 20.89 18.11 6.84
CA PHE A 368 20.94 17.47 5.53
C PHE A 368 19.73 17.72 4.66
N GLN A 369 18.53 17.64 5.25
CA GLN A 369 17.31 17.95 4.51
C GLN A 369 17.37 19.37 3.95
N ARG A 370 17.92 20.33 4.71
CA ARG A 370 18.18 21.69 4.21
C ARG A 370 19.19 21.68 3.06
N MET A 371 20.37 21.08 3.25
CA MET A 371 21.39 21.01 2.21
C MET A 371 20.86 20.40 0.90
N VAL A 372 20.18 19.25 0.94
CA VAL A 372 19.64 18.62 -0.28
C VAL A 372 18.61 19.51 -0.97
N ARG A 373 17.80 20.25 -0.21
CA ARG A 373 16.85 21.22 -0.77
C ARG A 373 17.55 22.45 -1.34
N ASP A 374 18.66 22.88 -0.75
CA ASP A 374 19.44 24.00 -1.26
C ASP A 374 20.21 23.58 -2.53
N THR A 375 20.70 22.34 -2.58
CA THR A 375 21.23 21.70 -3.78
C THR A 375 20.17 21.60 -4.90
N ASP A 376 18.94 21.19 -4.58
CA ASP A 376 17.81 21.21 -5.52
C ASP A 376 17.55 22.62 -6.10
N LYS A 377 17.55 23.66 -5.23
CA LYS A 377 17.40 25.06 -5.68
C LYS A 377 18.55 25.53 -6.56
N GLU A 378 19.80 25.21 -6.21
CA GLU A 378 20.98 25.58 -6.99
C GLU A 378 20.92 24.96 -8.38
N PHE A 379 20.60 23.66 -8.48
CA PHE A 379 20.40 22.98 -9.76
C PHE A 379 19.22 23.58 -10.55
N ALA A 380 18.10 23.89 -9.88
CA ALA A 380 16.94 24.52 -10.51
C ALA A 380 17.24 25.94 -11.02
N ASN A 381 18.04 26.72 -10.30
CA ASN A 381 18.44 28.07 -10.70
C ASN A 381 19.39 28.02 -11.91
N ALA A 382 20.35 27.08 -11.91
CA ALA A 382 21.23 26.85 -13.06
C ALA A 382 20.44 26.41 -14.32
N LEU A 383 19.35 25.66 -14.14
CA LEU A 383 18.46 25.27 -15.25
C LEU A 383 17.71 26.48 -15.83
N ARG A 384 17.20 27.39 -14.99
CA ARG A 384 16.48 28.59 -15.44
C ARG A 384 17.37 29.62 -16.12
N ALA A 385 18.59 29.81 -15.62
CA ALA A 385 19.56 30.75 -16.21
C ALA A 385 19.92 30.40 -17.67
N HIS A 386 19.85 29.13 -18.05
CA HIS A 386 20.16 28.64 -19.39
C HIS A 386 18.96 28.65 -20.37
N LEU A 387 17.72 28.73 -19.87
CA LEU A 387 16.53 28.85 -20.73
C LEU A 387 16.20 30.32 -21.08
N HIS A 388 16.86 31.26 -20.41
CA HIS A 388 16.65 32.71 -20.55
C HIS A 388 17.90 33.46 -21.06
N GLY A 389 18.95 32.75 -21.47
CA GLY A 389 20.12 33.27 -22.15
C GLY A 389 20.39 32.45 -23.40
#